data_AF-A0A7S3H5B6-F1
#
_entry.id   AF-A0A7S3H5B6-F1
#
_cell.length_a   1.000
_cell.length_b   1.000
_cell.length_c   1.000
_cell.angle_alpha   90.00
_cell.angle_beta   90.00
_cell.angle_gamma   90.00
#
_symmetry.space_group_name_H-M   'P 1'
#
loop_
_entity.id
_entity.type
_entity.pdbx_description
1 polymer ?
#
loop_
_entity_poly.entity_id
_entity_poly.type
_entity_poly.pdbx_seq_one_letter_code
_entity_poly.pdbx_strand_id
1 'polypeptide(L)'
;SPYLHHGPAVKYVTFEPDVGGWNNIRMQMELVLVFAYATGRTLVLPPDQPMYLLNKGKGHQKAHSFADFFPFDYINQRMSVITMEEFMRREGQTGLLRNTTTGVIEYPPNNQTVFDGTERLERLAMWDYLRS
;
A
#
# COMPACT_ATOMS: atom_id res chain seq x y z
N SER A 1 17.53 0.83 -12.61
CA SER A 1 16.43 1.39 -13.43
C SER A 1 16.87 2.75 -13.99
N PRO A 2 16.53 3.12 -15.25
CA PRO A 2 16.85 4.44 -15.80
C PRO A 2 16.27 5.61 -14.99
N TYR A 3 15.23 5.36 -14.18
CA TYR A 3 14.62 6.36 -13.30
C TYR A 3 15.28 6.45 -11.92
N LEU A 4 16.39 5.75 -11.67
CA LEU A 4 17.01 5.72 -10.34
C LEU A 4 17.46 7.12 -9.89
N HIS A 5 18.09 7.89 -10.78
CA HIS A 5 18.69 9.19 -10.47
C HIS A 5 17.72 10.39 -10.55
N HIS A 6 16.45 10.18 -10.90
CA HIS A 6 15.50 11.27 -11.07
C HIS A 6 14.53 11.42 -9.88
N GLY A 7 14.60 12.53 -9.14
CA GLY A 7 13.76 12.78 -7.96
C GLY A 7 14.42 12.36 -6.65
N PRO A 8 13.64 12.17 -5.56
CA PRO A 8 14.16 11.79 -4.25
C PRO A 8 14.93 10.47 -4.26
N ALA A 9 15.83 10.28 -3.28
CA ALA A 9 16.63 9.05 -3.17
C ALA A 9 15.74 7.80 -2.94
N VAL A 10 14.67 7.95 -2.16
CA VAL A 10 13.67 6.90 -1.91
C VAL A 10 12.39 7.25 -2.65
N LYS A 11 11.81 6.28 -3.34
CA LYS A 11 10.57 6.41 -4.10
C LYS A 11 9.70 5.20 -3.80
N TYR A 12 8.39 5.44 -3.76
CA TYR A 12 7.43 4.43 -3.36
C TYR A 12 6.47 4.10 -4.49
N VAL A 13 5.88 2.91 -4.41
CA VAL A 13 4.67 2.55 -5.16
C VAL A 13 3.62 2.15 -4.13
N THR A 14 2.56 2.93 -4.05
CA THR A 14 1.32 2.59 -3.35
C THR A 14 0.30 2.13 -4.38
N PHE A 15 -0.66 1.30 -3.98
CA PHE A 15 -1.76 0.88 -4.84
C PHE A 15 -2.99 0.56 -3.99
N GLU A 16 -4.17 0.97 -4.48
CA GLU A 16 -5.44 0.55 -3.90
C GLU A 16 -5.82 -0.83 -4.44
N PRO A 17 -6.08 -1.83 -3.57
CA PRO A 17 -6.38 -3.16 -4.06
C PRO A 17 -7.67 -3.23 -4.86
N ASP A 18 -7.68 -4.07 -5.89
CA ASP A 18 -8.85 -4.31 -6.73
C ASP A 18 -10.05 -4.79 -5.90
N VAL A 19 -11.24 -4.27 -6.21
CA VAL A 19 -12.49 -4.63 -5.53
C VAL A 19 -13.10 -5.96 -6.00
N GLY A 20 -12.46 -6.61 -6.98
CA GLY A 20 -12.90 -7.85 -7.58
C GLY A 20 -12.59 -9.10 -6.75
N GLY A 21 -12.76 -10.26 -7.38
CA GLY A 21 -12.41 -11.55 -6.75
C GLY A 21 -10.89 -11.73 -6.59
N TRP A 22 -10.49 -12.72 -5.80
CA TRP A 22 -9.09 -13.01 -5.49
C TRP A 22 -8.15 -13.05 -6.71
N ASN A 23 -8.59 -13.58 -7.86
CA ASN A 23 -7.73 -13.61 -9.04
C ASN A 23 -7.36 -12.20 -9.55
N ASN A 24 -8.27 -11.23 -9.49
CA ASN A 24 -7.97 -9.85 -9.88
C ASN A 24 -6.98 -9.22 -8.89
N ILE A 25 -7.22 -9.43 -7.58
CA ILE A 25 -6.35 -8.96 -6.50
C ILE A 25 -4.93 -9.52 -6.66
N ARG A 26 -4.81 -10.84 -6.93
CA ARG A 26 -3.52 -11.50 -7.18
C ARG A 26 -2.83 -10.93 -8.42
N MET A 27 -3.54 -10.80 -9.54
CA MET A 27 -2.96 -10.25 -10.78
C MET A 27 -2.48 -8.81 -10.60
N GLN A 28 -3.25 -7.97 -9.90
CA GLN A 28 -2.85 -6.60 -9.60
C GLN A 28 -1.56 -6.59 -8.75
N MET A 29 -1.50 -7.41 -7.70
CA MET A 29 -0.31 -7.51 -6.84
C MET A 29 0.94 -7.94 -7.62
N GLU A 30 0.83 -8.96 -8.48
CA GLU A 30 1.93 -9.41 -9.34
C GLU A 30 2.43 -8.30 -10.27
N LEU A 31 1.50 -7.56 -10.87
CA LEU A 31 1.83 -6.45 -11.76
C LEU A 31 2.53 -5.30 -11.01
N VAL A 32 2.01 -4.91 -9.86
CA VAL A 32 2.59 -3.83 -9.05
C VAL A 32 3.95 -4.23 -8.49
N LEU A 33 4.14 -5.50 -8.09
CA LEU A 33 5.43 -6.03 -7.65
C LEU A 33 6.49 -5.91 -8.76
N VAL A 34 6.17 -6.38 -9.98
CA VAL A 34 7.08 -6.29 -11.13
C VAL A 34 7.38 -4.82 -11.47
N PHE A 35 6.37 -3.95 -11.43
CA PHE A 35 6.55 -2.52 -11.67
C PHE A 35 7.49 -1.87 -10.64
N ALA A 36 7.28 -2.13 -9.35
CA ALA A 36 8.12 -1.61 -8.28
C ALA A 36 9.57 -2.11 -8.43
N TYR A 37 9.76 -3.41 -8.70
CA TYR A 37 11.07 -4.00 -8.93
C TYR A 37 11.80 -3.40 -10.14
N ALA A 38 11.14 -3.40 -11.31
CA ALA A 38 11.73 -2.89 -12.55
C ALA A 38 12.09 -1.40 -12.48
N THR A 39 11.33 -0.64 -11.69
CA THR A 39 11.53 0.80 -11.54
C THR A 39 12.41 1.18 -10.34
N GLY A 40 12.83 0.22 -9.52
CA GLY A 40 13.67 0.45 -8.34
C GLY A 40 12.96 1.25 -7.24
N ARG A 41 11.65 1.08 -7.11
CA ARG A 41 10.83 1.72 -6.06
C ARG A 41 10.55 0.76 -4.92
N THR A 42 10.43 1.29 -3.71
CA THR A 42 9.95 0.54 -2.55
C THR A 42 8.47 0.27 -2.71
N LEU A 43 8.07 -1.00 -2.64
CA LEU A 43 6.66 -1.38 -2.66
C LEU A 43 6.03 -1.10 -1.29
N VAL A 44 4.89 -0.43 -1.26
CA VAL A 44 4.10 -0.23 -0.05
C VAL A 44 2.92 -1.18 -0.10
N LEU A 45 2.86 -2.12 0.83
CA LEU A 45 1.71 -3.00 0.97
C LEU A 45 0.53 -2.20 1.52
N PRO A 46 -0.66 -2.35 0.92
CA PRO A 46 -1.88 -1.73 1.40
C PRO A 46 -2.24 -2.30 2.77
N PRO A 47 -3.05 -1.59 3.57
CA PRO A 47 -3.52 -2.10 4.85
C PRO A 47 -4.27 -3.43 4.69
N ASP A 48 -4.18 -4.28 5.70
CA ASP A 48 -4.90 -5.55 5.74
C ASP A 48 -6.41 -5.28 5.67
N GLN A 49 -7.09 -5.95 4.75
CA GLN A 49 -8.51 -5.71 4.52
C GLN A 49 -9.27 -6.98 4.17
N PRO A 50 -10.60 -6.98 4.34
CA PRO A 50 -11.42 -8.10 3.93
C PRO A 50 -11.39 -8.28 2.41
N MET A 51 -10.76 -9.37 1.96
CA MET A 51 -10.75 -9.73 0.56
C MET A 51 -12.02 -10.51 0.20
N TYR A 52 -12.70 -10.08 -0.86
CA TYR A 52 -13.96 -10.67 -1.31
C TYR A 52 -13.81 -12.19 -1.57
N LEU A 53 -14.76 -12.99 -1.07
CA LEU A 53 -14.85 -14.46 -1.19
C LEU A 53 -13.79 -15.30 -0.44
N LEU A 54 -12.73 -14.73 0.12
CA LEU A 54 -11.77 -15.46 0.98
C LEU A 54 -12.30 -15.69 2.41
N ASN A 55 -13.43 -15.07 2.75
CA ASN A 55 -14.12 -15.20 4.05
C ASN A 55 -14.97 -16.48 4.21
N LYS A 56 -14.82 -17.49 3.34
CA LYS A 56 -15.59 -18.76 3.40
C LYS A 56 -14.86 -19.91 4.13
N GLY A 57 -13.95 -19.61 5.04
CA GLY A 57 -13.29 -20.59 5.93
C GLY A 57 -13.75 -20.47 7.38
N LYS A 58 -13.86 -21.61 8.09
CA LYS A 58 -14.25 -21.66 9.52
C LYS A 58 -13.18 -21.00 10.40
N GLY A 59 -13.50 -19.83 10.96
CA GLY A 59 -12.73 -19.22 12.06
C GLY A 59 -12.29 -17.78 11.79
N HIS A 60 -13.15 -16.81 12.17
CA HIS A 60 -12.89 -15.43 12.63
C HIS A 60 -11.83 -14.49 12.01
N GLN A 61 -10.98 -14.87 11.05
CA GLN A 61 -10.09 -13.93 10.36
C GLN A 61 -10.79 -13.36 9.12
N LYS A 62 -11.26 -12.12 9.25
CA LYS A 62 -11.96 -11.37 8.20
C LYS A 62 -11.04 -10.51 7.35
N ALA A 63 -9.82 -10.22 7.82
CA ALA A 63 -8.81 -9.45 7.10
C ALA A 63 -7.68 -10.39 6.69
N HIS A 64 -7.22 -10.26 5.46
CA HIS A 64 -6.09 -11.02 4.93
C HIS A 64 -5.01 -10.04 4.53
N SER A 65 -3.76 -10.40 4.80
CA SER A 65 -2.60 -9.69 4.29
C SER A 65 -2.18 -10.29 2.96
N PHE A 66 -1.56 -9.49 2.09
CA PHE A 66 -0.85 -10.04 0.95
C PHE A 66 0.27 -10.99 1.39
N ALA A 67 0.80 -10.80 2.60
CA ALA A 67 1.82 -11.66 3.19
C ALA A 67 1.37 -13.10 3.43
N ASP A 68 0.05 -13.35 3.50
CA ASP A 68 -0.50 -14.69 3.66
C ASP A 68 -0.41 -15.53 2.37
N PHE A 69 -0.23 -14.88 1.21
CA PHE A 69 -0.29 -15.53 -0.11
C PHE A 69 1.00 -15.43 -0.91
N PHE A 70 1.84 -14.42 -0.64
CA PHE A 70 3.07 -14.18 -1.37
C PHE A 70 4.28 -14.43 -0.47
N PRO A 71 5.35 -15.05 -1.00
CA PRO A 71 6.52 -15.44 -0.20
C PRO A 71 7.44 -14.23 0.07
N PHE A 72 7.03 -13.31 0.94
CA PHE A 72 7.75 -12.06 1.18
C PHE A 72 9.16 -12.24 1.74
N ASP A 73 9.44 -13.36 2.42
CA ASP A 73 10.80 -13.70 2.85
C ASP A 73 11.80 -13.74 1.68
N TYR A 74 11.35 -14.17 0.50
CA TYR A 74 12.16 -14.23 -0.71
C TYR A 74 12.10 -12.93 -1.53
N ILE A 75 10.97 -12.23 -1.49
CA ILE A 75 10.78 -10.94 -2.19
C ILE A 75 11.65 -9.87 -1.53
N ASN A 76 11.66 -9.82 -0.20
CA ASN A 76 12.41 -8.83 0.59
C ASN A 76 13.94 -8.96 0.43
N GLN A 77 14.43 -10.11 -0.03
CA GLN A 77 15.85 -10.29 -0.39
C GLN A 77 16.25 -9.54 -1.66
N ARG A 78 15.27 -9.16 -2.51
CA ARG A 78 15.51 -8.61 -3.85
C ARG A 78 14.97 -7.19 -4.03
N MET A 79 13.99 -6.79 -3.22
CA MET A 79 13.43 -5.45 -3.27
C MET A 79 12.95 -4.99 -1.90
N SER A 80 12.90 -3.67 -1.71
CA SER A 80 12.35 -3.07 -0.51
C SER A 80 10.82 -3.14 -0.55
N VAL A 81 10.24 -3.70 0.50
CA VAL A 81 8.80 -3.71 0.76
C VAL A 81 8.56 -3.17 2.16
N ILE A 82 7.56 -2.31 2.34
CA ILE A 82 7.14 -1.80 3.65
C ILE A 82 5.61 -1.86 3.79
N THR A 83 5.11 -1.80 5.01
CA THR A 83 3.66 -1.70 5.28
C THR A 83 3.15 -0.27 5.02
N MET A 84 1.84 -0.13 4.82
CA MET A 84 1.20 1.18 4.74
C MET A 84 1.42 1.99 6.02
N GLU A 85 1.36 1.36 7.20
CA GLU A 85 1.63 2.02 8.47
C GLU A 85 3.03 2.66 8.49
N GLU A 86 4.04 1.91 8.10
CA GLU A 86 5.41 2.40 8.08
C GLU A 86 5.59 3.52 7.05
N PHE A 87 4.92 3.42 5.89
CA PHE A 87 4.90 4.50 4.90
C PHE A 87 4.24 5.78 5.46
N MET A 88 3.07 5.67 6.09
CA MET A 88 2.38 6.82 6.68
C MET A 88 3.20 7.47 7.80
N ARG A 89 3.92 6.68 8.60
CA ARG A 89 4.83 7.20 9.62
C ARG A 89 6.02 7.95 9.01
N ARG A 90 6.60 7.43 7.93
CA ARG A 90 7.78 8.03 7.26
C ARG A 90 7.46 9.27 6.45
N GLU A 91 6.37 9.25 5.71
CA GLU A 91 6.07 10.25 4.67
C GLU A 91 4.83 11.09 5.02
N GLY A 92 3.78 10.48 5.57
CA GLY A 92 2.53 11.16 5.89
C GLY A 92 2.66 12.08 7.11
N GLN A 93 3.03 11.54 8.26
CA GLN A 93 3.13 12.29 9.52
C GLN A 93 4.27 13.31 9.53
N THR A 94 5.28 13.13 8.67
CA THR A 94 6.44 14.03 8.56
C THR A 94 6.18 15.22 7.63
N GLY A 95 5.01 15.27 6.96
CA GLY A 95 4.64 16.34 6.06
C GLY A 95 5.41 16.32 4.73
N LEU A 96 5.95 15.17 4.33
CA LEU A 96 6.63 14.98 3.06
C LEU A 96 5.66 14.77 1.90
N LEU A 97 4.43 14.32 2.19
CA LEU A 97 3.34 14.25 1.24
C LEU A 97 2.68 15.63 1.07
N ARG A 98 2.56 16.06 -0.19
CA ARG A 98 1.92 17.31 -0.58
C ARG A 98 0.77 17.01 -1.50
N ASN A 99 -0.32 17.72 -1.30
CA ASN A 99 -1.44 17.72 -2.23
C ASN A 99 -0.94 18.16 -3.60
N THR A 100 -1.14 17.32 -4.61
CA THR A 100 -0.60 17.55 -5.97
C THR A 100 -1.25 18.73 -6.67
N THR A 101 -2.47 19.10 -6.27
CA THR A 101 -3.24 20.21 -6.84
C THR A 101 -2.91 21.54 -6.16
N THR A 102 -2.85 21.57 -4.83
CA THR A 102 -2.66 22.81 -4.06
C THR A 102 -1.21 23.08 -3.66
N GLY A 103 -0.35 22.05 -3.67
CA GLY A 103 1.04 22.10 -3.21
C GLY A 103 1.21 22.21 -1.69
N VAL A 104 0.10 22.23 -0.94
CA VAL A 104 0.06 22.35 0.51
C VAL A 104 0.40 20.99 1.16
N ILE A 105 1.05 21.04 2.31
CA ILE A 105 1.32 19.85 3.11
C ILE A 105 0.01 19.40 3.75
N GLU A 106 -0.37 18.15 3.51
CA GLU A 106 -1.52 17.51 4.13
C GLU A 106 -1.06 16.35 5.01
N TYR A 107 -1.75 16.18 6.13
CA TYR A 107 -1.49 15.08 7.06
C TYR A 107 -2.54 13.98 6.85
N PRO A 108 -2.22 12.72 7.21
CA PRO A 108 -3.17 11.63 7.15
C PRO A 108 -4.46 11.96 7.93
N PRO A 109 -5.61 11.36 7.57
CA PRO A 109 -6.86 11.51 8.32
C PRO A 109 -6.66 11.23 9.80
N ASN A 110 -7.11 12.15 10.67
CA ASN A 110 -6.90 12.09 12.13
C ASN A 110 -5.42 11.95 12.56
N ASN A 111 -4.46 12.27 11.68
CA ASN A 111 -3.04 12.03 11.84
C ASN A 111 -2.67 10.56 12.15
N GLN A 112 -3.49 9.62 11.69
CA GLN A 112 -3.36 8.18 11.94
C GLN A 112 -2.41 7.52 10.94
N THR A 113 -1.73 6.44 11.37
CA THR A 113 -0.85 5.62 10.53
C THR A 113 -1.40 4.22 10.27
N VAL A 114 -2.13 3.66 11.23
CA VAL A 114 -2.67 2.29 11.15
C VAL A 114 -4.04 2.32 10.49
N PHE A 115 -4.20 1.66 9.35
CA PHE A 115 -5.51 1.54 8.67
C PHE A 115 -5.97 0.08 8.50
N ASP A 116 -5.28 -0.86 9.13
CA ASP A 116 -5.58 -2.29 9.06
C ASP A 116 -6.94 -2.61 9.68
N GLY A 117 -7.78 -3.34 8.96
CA GLY A 117 -9.10 -3.75 9.45
C GLY A 117 -10.08 -2.59 9.71
N THR A 118 -9.73 -1.35 9.31
CA THR A 118 -10.59 -0.17 9.51
C THR A 118 -11.89 -0.27 8.74
N GLU A 119 -12.88 0.50 9.23
CA GLU A 119 -14.16 0.65 8.57
C GLU A 119 -13.99 1.21 7.15
N ARG A 120 -14.93 0.87 6.25
CA ARG A 120 -14.81 1.23 4.82
C ARG A 120 -14.59 2.74 4.62
N LEU A 121 -15.26 3.59 5.41
CA LEU A 121 -15.15 5.05 5.29
C LEU A 121 -13.76 5.56 5.69
N GLU A 122 -13.17 5.02 6.76
CA GLU A 122 -11.82 5.38 7.21
C GLU A 122 -10.77 4.97 6.17
N ARG A 123 -10.93 3.77 5.60
CA ARG A 123 -10.07 3.30 4.50
C ARG A 123 -10.19 4.17 3.25
N LEU A 124 -11.39 4.60 2.88
CA LEU A 124 -11.59 5.51 1.74
C LEU A 124 -10.94 6.87 2.00
N ALA A 125 -11.07 7.42 3.21
CA ALA A 125 -10.41 8.68 3.57
C ALA A 125 -8.88 8.59 3.46
N MET A 126 -8.29 7.44 3.82
CA MET A 126 -6.86 7.19 3.62
C MET A 126 -6.48 7.22 2.14
N TRP A 127 -7.25 6.56 1.27
CA TRP A 127 -6.99 6.55 -0.17
C TRP A 127 -7.25 7.91 -0.83
N ASP A 128 -8.22 8.68 -0.35
CA ASP A 128 -8.45 10.06 -0.78
C ASP A 128 -7.24 10.94 -0.47
N TYR A 129 -6.69 10.82 0.74
CA TYR A 129 -5.46 11.50 1.14
C TYR A 129 -4.25 11.12 0.26
N LEU A 130 -4.09 9.84 -0.08
CA LEU A 130 -2.98 9.42 -0.96
C LEU A 130 -3.14 9.86 -2.42
N ARG A 131 -4.34 10.28 -2.82
CA ARG A 131 -4.65 10.72 -4.20
C ARG A 131 -4.69 12.24 -4.36
N SER A 132 -4.72 13.01 -3.28
CA SER A 132 -4.79 14.48 -3.28
C SER A 132 -3.55 15.12 -3.90
#